data_AF-A0A6G6KEG3-F1
#
_entry.id   AF-A0A6G6KEG3-F1
#
_cell.length_a   1.000
_cell.length_b   1.000
_cell.length_c   1.000
_cell.angle_alpha   90.00
_cell.angle_beta   90.00
_cell.angle_gamma   90.00
#
_symmetry.space_group_name_H-M   'P 1'
#
loop_
_entity.id
_entity.type
_entity.pdbx_description
1 polymer ?
#
loop_
_entity_poly.entity_id
_entity_poly.type
_entity_poly.pdbx_seq_one_letter_code
_entity_poly.pdbx_strand_id
1 'polypeptide(L)'
;MALTWQVTQQDTLRIQDRASGGPVIWVCAGILLLVGSKFAWWLLQALADMAQAVLHADFGYIFSYLFGLVLLIVMTAAFVLPGLWMLFARSVVEVHPAEGYVSEMRDYVAWRKTKRHDISDVAVVRGTHEVSQKRSNSTVETYRLDVVLKGDGVKEFLAAQPDTRERAQELGQLLAAKLGVPFQDLTSKRDSYEDILRERQGMDAEGRYKDEVADEEKS
;
A
#
# COMPACT_ATOMS: atom_id res chain seq x y z
N MET A 1 -10.37 3.74 4.05
CA MET A 1 -10.18 3.67 5.50
C MET A 1 -9.19 4.75 5.83
N ALA A 2 -9.57 5.69 6.71
CA ALA A 2 -8.72 6.82 7.08
C ALA A 2 -7.57 6.35 7.98
N LEU A 3 -6.42 7.00 7.89
CA LEU A 3 -5.32 6.86 8.85
C LEU A 3 -5.85 7.13 10.26
N THR A 4 -5.59 6.22 11.20
CA THR A 4 -5.95 6.41 12.61
C THR A 4 -4.70 6.30 13.48
N TRP A 5 -4.49 7.27 14.37
CA TRP A 5 -3.45 7.20 15.39
C TRP A 5 -4.06 7.40 16.76
N GLN A 6 -3.54 6.67 17.74
CA GLN A 6 -3.99 6.74 19.12
C GLN A 6 -2.76 6.76 20.04
N VAL A 7 -2.74 7.73 20.96
CA VAL A 7 -1.81 7.73 22.08
C VAL A 7 -2.48 6.97 23.22
N THR A 8 -1.87 5.88 23.66
CA THR A 8 -2.41 5.05 24.75
C THR A 8 -1.86 5.51 26.11
N GLN A 9 -2.51 5.09 27.20
CA GLN A 9 -2.21 5.54 28.58
C GLN A 9 -0.78 5.26 29.06
N GLN A 10 -0.05 4.35 28.39
CA GLN A 10 1.36 4.03 28.70
C GLN A 10 2.36 4.83 27.85
N ASP A 11 1.91 5.93 27.24
CA ASP A 11 2.71 6.79 26.35
C ASP A 11 3.14 6.13 25.03
N THR A 12 2.61 4.93 24.75
CA THR A 12 2.77 4.24 23.47
C THR A 12 1.95 4.92 22.39
N LEU A 13 2.60 5.34 21.31
CA LEU A 13 1.95 5.85 20.10
C LEU A 13 1.68 4.69 19.15
N ARG A 14 0.41 4.45 18.83
CA ARG A 14 -0.01 3.44 17.85
C ARG A 14 -0.58 4.13 16.62
N ILE A 15 0.06 3.91 15.49
CA ILE A 15 -0.35 4.40 14.18
C ILE A 15 -0.88 3.20 13.40
N GLN A 16 -2.11 3.29 12.89
CA GLN A 16 -2.71 2.29 12.03
C GLN A 16 -3.00 2.91 10.67
N ASP A 17 -2.44 2.28 9.65
CA ASP A 17 -2.61 2.68 8.27
C ASP A 17 -2.97 1.48 7.40
N ARG A 18 -3.56 1.74 6.23
CA ARG A 18 -3.78 0.69 5.24
C ARG A 18 -2.42 0.29 4.70
N ALA A 19 -2.11 -1.01 4.70
CA ALA A 19 -0.88 -1.44 4.06
C ALA A 19 -1.01 -1.15 2.56
N SER A 20 -0.23 -0.19 2.04
CA SER A 20 -0.07 -0.01 0.60
C SER A 20 0.80 -1.17 0.10
N GLY A 21 0.19 -2.34 -0.04
CA GLY A 21 0.78 -3.38 -0.87
C GLY A 21 1.01 -2.74 -2.24
N GLY A 22 2.25 -2.69 -2.72
CA GLY A 22 2.57 -2.04 -3.99
C GLY A 22 1.71 -2.60 -5.14
N PRO A 23 1.77 -2.01 -6.34
CA PRO A 23 0.92 -2.39 -7.48
C PRO A 23 0.92 -3.90 -7.77
N VAL A 24 2.05 -4.59 -7.49
CA VAL A 24 2.17 -6.04 -7.59
C VAL A 24 1.18 -6.80 -6.69
N ILE A 25 1.00 -6.40 -5.43
CA ILE A 25 0.08 -7.07 -4.49
C ILE A 25 -1.36 -6.90 -4.96
N TRP A 26 -1.71 -5.73 -5.49
CA TRP A 26 -3.03 -5.48 -6.07
C TRP A 26 -3.30 -6.33 -7.30
N VAL A 27 -2.31 -6.47 -8.19
CA VAL A 27 -2.43 -7.30 -9.39
C VAL A 27 -2.57 -8.78 -9.01
N CYS A 28 -1.72 -9.28 -8.10
CA CYS A 28 -1.79 -10.66 -7.62
C CYS A 28 -3.13 -10.96 -6.92
N ALA A 29 -3.56 -10.08 -6.01
CA ALA A 29 -4.85 -10.23 -5.35
C ALA A 29 -6.01 -10.17 -6.34
N GLY A 30 -5.94 -9.27 -7.33
CA GLY A 30 -6.93 -9.15 -8.40
C GLY A 30 -7.06 -10.43 -9.24
N ILE A 31 -5.94 -11.04 -9.63
CA ILE A 31 -5.94 -12.31 -10.39
C ILE A 31 -6.58 -13.43 -9.56
N LEU A 32 -6.18 -13.56 -8.29
CA LEU A 32 -6.75 -14.58 -7.39
C LEU A 32 -8.26 -14.40 -7.22
N LEU A 33 -8.72 -13.16 -7.05
CA LEU A 33 -10.15 -12.87 -6.94
C LEU A 33 -10.89 -13.12 -8.25
N LEU A 34 -10.33 -12.80 -9.41
CA LEU A 34 -10.95 -13.09 -10.71
C LEU A 34 -11.14 -14.59 -10.94
N VAL A 35 -10.10 -15.38 -10.65
CA VAL A 35 -10.18 -16.84 -10.72
C VAL A 35 -11.21 -17.37 -9.72
N GLY A 36 -11.16 -16.89 -8.47
CA GLY A 36 -12.13 -17.23 -7.44
C GLY A 36 -13.58 -16.87 -7.81
N SER A 37 -13.81 -15.70 -8.41
CA SER A 37 -15.12 -15.28 -8.90
C SER A 37 -15.63 -16.17 -10.03
N LYS A 38 -14.74 -16.68 -10.90
CA LYS A 38 -15.14 -17.64 -11.94
C LYS A 38 -15.62 -18.96 -11.34
N PHE A 39 -14.91 -19.48 -10.32
CA PHE A 39 -15.37 -20.66 -9.58
C PHE A 39 -16.67 -20.39 -8.82
N ALA A 40 -16.83 -19.21 -8.22
CA ALA A 40 -18.08 -18.82 -7.56
C ALA A 40 -19.27 -18.75 -8.55
N TRP A 41 -19.03 -18.29 -9.78
CA TRP A 41 -20.05 -18.31 -10.83
C TRP A 41 -20.46 -19.75 -11.20
N TRP A 42 -19.50 -20.65 -11.38
CA TRP A 42 -19.80 -22.07 -11.61
C TRP A 42 -20.50 -22.73 -10.42
N LEU A 43 -20.15 -22.32 -9.20
CA LEU A 43 -20.85 -22.76 -7.99
C LEU A 43 -22.32 -22.31 -8.00
N LEU A 44 -22.61 -21.07 -8.39
CA LEU A 44 -23.99 -20.57 -8.53
C LEU A 44 -24.77 -21.34 -9.61
N GLN A 45 -24.14 -21.63 -10.75
CA GLN A 45 -24.76 -22.45 -11.79
C GLN A 45 -25.04 -23.88 -11.30
N ALA A 46 -24.06 -24.52 -10.65
CA ALA A 46 -24.22 -25.86 -10.09
C ALA A 46 -25.32 -25.92 -9.01
N LEU A 47 -25.45 -24.86 -8.20
CA LEU A 47 -26.55 -24.73 -7.23
C LEU A 47 -27.91 -24.57 -7.91
N ALA A 48 -27.99 -23.81 -9.01
CA ALA A 48 -29.22 -23.65 -9.78
C ALA A 48 -29.65 -24.97 -10.43
N ASP A 49 -28.70 -25.70 -11.04
CA ASP A 49 -28.94 -27.01 -11.66
C ASP A 49 -29.36 -28.05 -10.61
N MET A 50 -28.72 -28.05 -9.43
CA MET A 50 -29.10 -28.91 -8.31
C MET A 50 -30.51 -28.56 -7.80
N ALA A 51 -30.86 -27.28 -7.67
CA ALA A 51 -32.19 -26.86 -7.28
C ALA A 51 -33.26 -27.35 -8.27
N GLN A 52 -32.97 -27.31 -9.58
CA GLN A 52 -33.85 -27.87 -10.60
C GLN A 52 -33.96 -29.39 -10.51
N ALA A 53 -32.86 -30.12 -10.31
CA ALA A 53 -32.85 -31.58 -10.19
C ALA A 53 -33.65 -32.07 -8.96
N VAL A 54 -33.57 -31.36 -7.83
CA VAL A 54 -34.36 -31.66 -6.63
C VAL A 54 -35.85 -31.46 -6.87
N LEU A 55 -36.23 -30.42 -7.63
CA LEU A 55 -37.63 -30.17 -8.00
C LEU A 55 -38.22 -31.25 -8.92
N HIS A 56 -37.39 -31.91 -9.75
CA HIS A 56 -37.81 -32.97 -10.67
C HIS A 56 -37.61 -34.39 -10.10
N ALA A 57 -37.23 -34.52 -8.83
CA ALA A 57 -37.12 -35.79 -8.09
C ALA A 57 -36.11 -36.82 -8.68
N ASP A 58 -35.05 -36.36 -9.35
CA ASP A 58 -33.98 -37.22 -9.87
C ASP A 58 -32.87 -37.46 -8.82
N PHE A 59 -33.18 -38.29 -7.83
CA PHE A 59 -32.30 -38.53 -6.66
C PHE A 59 -31.00 -39.29 -6.96
N GLY A 60 -30.93 -40.04 -8.08
CA GLY A 60 -29.74 -40.81 -8.46
C GLY A 60 -28.52 -39.95 -8.84
N TYR A 61 -28.74 -38.72 -9.29
CA TYR A 61 -27.68 -37.81 -9.72
C TYR A 61 -27.15 -36.90 -8.61
N ILE A 62 -27.88 -36.79 -7.49
CA ILE A 62 -27.58 -35.85 -6.40
C ILE A 62 -26.20 -36.11 -5.77
N PHE A 63 -25.80 -37.38 -5.64
CA PHE A 63 -24.51 -37.75 -5.03
C PHE A 63 -23.29 -37.31 -5.86
N SER A 64 -23.37 -37.43 -7.19
CA SER A 64 -22.32 -36.94 -8.10
C SER A 64 -22.21 -35.41 -8.13
N TYR A 65 -23.35 -34.71 -8.05
CA TYR A 65 -23.37 -33.24 -7.96
C TYR A 65 -22.77 -32.75 -6.64
N LEU A 66 -22.99 -33.48 -5.53
CA LEU A 66 -22.46 -33.12 -4.22
C LEU A 66 -20.92 -33.04 -4.21
N PHE A 67 -20.25 -34.00 -4.85
CA PHE A 67 -18.78 -34.01 -4.93
C PHE A 67 -18.25 -32.83 -5.76
N GLY A 68 -18.86 -32.56 -6.92
CA GLY A 68 -18.52 -31.41 -7.75
C GLY A 68 -18.76 -30.07 -7.04
N LEU A 69 -19.82 -29.99 -6.25
CA LEU A 69 -20.17 -28.81 -5.47
C LEU A 69 -19.19 -28.56 -4.32
N VAL A 70 -18.80 -29.60 -3.58
CA VAL A 70 -17.74 -29.50 -2.56
C VAL A 70 -16.41 -29.07 -3.18
N LEU A 71 -16.03 -29.64 -4.33
CA LEU A 71 -14.82 -29.23 -5.05
C LEU A 71 -14.89 -27.75 -5.44
N LEU A 72 -16.02 -27.28 -5.98
CA LEU A 72 -16.22 -25.88 -6.34
C LEU A 72 -16.16 -24.94 -5.13
N ILE A 73 -16.70 -25.34 -3.98
CA ILE A 73 -16.58 -24.58 -2.73
C ILE A 73 -15.12 -24.47 -2.31
N VAL A 74 -14.39 -25.60 -2.28
CA VAL A 74 -12.97 -25.62 -1.89
C VAL A 74 -12.13 -24.77 -2.84
N MET A 75 -12.35 -24.88 -4.15
CA MET A 75 -11.63 -24.07 -5.14
C MET A 75 -11.95 -22.59 -4.99
N THR A 76 -13.23 -22.23 -4.85
CA THR A 76 -13.64 -20.84 -4.62
C THR A 76 -12.97 -20.28 -3.37
N ALA A 77 -13.00 -21.02 -2.25
CA ALA A 77 -12.36 -20.60 -1.01
C ALA A 77 -10.83 -20.47 -1.15
N ALA A 78 -10.19 -21.41 -1.85
CA ALA A 78 -8.73 -21.44 -2.06
C ALA A 78 -8.21 -20.22 -2.83
N PHE A 79 -9.03 -19.62 -3.72
CA PHE A 79 -8.63 -18.44 -4.48
C PHE A 79 -9.16 -17.13 -3.89
N VAL A 80 -10.38 -17.11 -3.37
CA VAL A 80 -11.00 -15.89 -2.82
C VAL A 80 -10.37 -15.51 -1.48
N LEU A 81 -10.13 -16.46 -0.56
CA LEU A 81 -9.62 -16.14 0.77
C LEU A 81 -8.22 -15.49 0.71
N PRO A 82 -7.23 -16.04 -0.01
CA PRO A 82 -5.91 -15.40 -0.11
C PRO A 82 -5.97 -14.04 -0.81
N GLY A 83 -6.82 -13.89 -1.84
CA GLY A 83 -7.04 -12.62 -2.52
C GLY A 83 -7.57 -11.53 -1.58
N LEU A 84 -8.59 -11.86 -0.77
CA LEU A 84 -9.12 -10.95 0.24
C LEU A 84 -8.08 -10.65 1.33
N TRP A 85 -7.33 -11.65 1.80
CA TRP A 85 -6.29 -11.44 2.81
C TRP A 85 -5.19 -10.48 2.35
N MET A 86 -4.83 -10.52 1.07
CA MET A 86 -3.88 -9.57 0.49
C MET A 86 -4.44 -8.15 0.40
N LEU A 87 -5.75 -7.97 0.13
CA LEU A 87 -6.38 -6.65 0.01
C LEU A 87 -6.65 -5.96 1.34
N PHE A 88 -6.81 -6.72 2.43
CA PHE A 88 -7.12 -6.21 3.77
C PHE A 88 -5.92 -6.14 4.71
N ALA A 89 -4.70 -6.21 4.17
CA ALA A 89 -3.50 -6.01 4.96
C ALA A 89 -3.48 -4.61 5.62
N ARG A 90 -3.11 -4.55 6.90
CA ARG A 90 -2.96 -3.33 7.67
C ARG A 90 -1.51 -3.17 8.08
N SER A 91 -0.99 -1.94 8.04
CA SER A 91 0.29 -1.60 8.65
C SER A 91 0.01 -0.92 9.98
N VAL A 92 0.61 -1.43 11.04
CA VAL A 92 0.53 -0.87 12.38
C VAL A 92 1.95 -0.54 12.82
N VAL A 93 2.20 0.69 13.22
CA VAL A 93 3.47 1.10 13.82
C VAL A 93 3.20 1.47 15.27
N GLU A 94 3.88 0.80 16.18
CA GLU A 94 3.81 1.08 17.61
C GLU A 94 5.16 1.57 18.11
N VAL A 95 5.15 2.70 18.79
CA VAL A 95 6.33 3.30 19.42
C VAL A 95 6.22 3.10 20.91
N HIS A 96 7.16 2.36 21.49
CA HIS A 96 7.21 2.06 22.92
C HIS A 96 8.40 2.81 23.54
N PRO A 97 8.25 4.10 23.87
CA PRO A 97 9.38 4.93 24.30
C PRO A 97 9.98 4.46 25.64
N ALA A 98 9.15 3.95 26.55
CA ALA A 98 9.61 3.41 27.83
C ALA A 98 10.41 2.11 27.70
N GLU A 99 10.12 1.29 26.67
CA GLU A 99 10.78 0.01 26.42
C GLU A 99 11.93 0.14 25.41
N GLY A 100 12.13 1.32 24.81
CA GLY A 100 13.27 1.61 23.94
C GLY A 100 13.17 1.08 22.50
N TYR A 101 11.98 0.71 22.02
CA TYR A 101 11.83 0.18 20.65
C TYR A 101 10.64 0.73 19.87
N VAL A 102 10.72 0.59 18.55
CA VAL A 102 9.65 0.79 17.59
C VAL A 102 9.34 -0.53 16.91
N SER A 103 8.07 -0.90 16.82
CA SER A 103 7.65 -2.10 16.09
C SER A 103 6.85 -1.75 14.85
N GLU A 104 7.34 -2.19 13.69
CA GLU A 104 6.59 -2.25 12.44
C GLU A 104 5.84 -3.59 12.39
N MET A 105 4.52 -3.53 12.32
CA MET A 105 3.67 -4.70 12.21
C MET A 105 2.90 -4.63 10.90
N ARG A 106 3.06 -5.64 10.07
CA ARG A 106 2.16 -5.88 8.94
C ARG A 106 1.20 -6.97 9.33
N ASP A 107 -0.03 -6.55 9.58
CA ASP A 107 -1.12 -7.42 9.99
C ASP A 107 -1.89 -7.84 8.75
N TYR A 108 -1.60 -9.04 8.26
CA TYR A 108 -2.45 -9.74 7.31
C TYR A 108 -3.47 -10.52 8.12
N VAL A 109 -4.72 -10.62 7.63
CA VAL A 109 -5.84 -11.28 8.36
C VAL A 109 -5.47 -12.66 8.93
N ALA A 110 -4.56 -13.40 8.28
CA ALA A 110 -4.09 -14.72 8.72
C ALA A 110 -2.66 -14.75 9.27
N TRP A 111 -1.86 -13.67 9.11
CA TRP A 111 -0.46 -13.67 9.51
C TRP A 111 0.01 -12.27 9.91
N ARG A 112 0.68 -12.18 11.05
CA ARG A 112 1.29 -10.94 11.54
C ARG A 112 2.80 -11.03 11.38
N LYS A 113 3.36 -10.15 10.56
CA LYS A 113 4.82 -9.99 10.47
C LYS A 113 5.22 -8.77 11.30
N THR A 114 5.92 -9.03 12.40
CA THR A 114 6.44 -7.97 13.28
C THR A 114 7.94 -7.84 13.09
N LYS A 115 8.41 -6.63 12.84
CA LYS A 115 9.82 -6.24 12.94
C LYS A 115 9.96 -5.27 14.09
N ARG A 116 10.98 -5.47 14.93
CA ARG A 116 11.33 -4.57 16.02
C ARG A 116 12.63 -3.86 15.65
N HIS A 117 12.65 -2.56 15.90
CA HIS A 117 13.78 -1.67 15.68
C HIS A 117 14.07 -0.96 17.01
N ASP A 118 15.32 -0.88 17.39
CA ASP A 118 15.71 -0.12 18.60
C ASP A 118 15.51 1.38 18.33
N ILE A 119 15.05 2.15 19.32
CA ILE A 119 14.92 3.61 19.18
C ILE A 119 16.29 4.25 18.96
N SER A 120 17.36 3.68 19.52
CA SER A 120 18.73 4.18 19.33
C SER A 120 19.20 4.12 17.87
N ASP A 121 18.66 3.16 17.10
CA ASP A 121 18.89 3.01 15.66
C ASP A 121 18.10 4.04 14.84
N VAL A 122 17.15 4.77 15.42
CA VAL A 122 16.40 5.79 14.67
C VAL A 122 17.25 7.06 14.51
N ALA A 123 17.40 7.52 13.27
CA ALA A 123 18.12 8.75 12.93
C ALA A 123 17.18 9.96 12.89
N VAL A 124 16.08 9.84 12.16
CA VAL A 124 15.20 10.96 11.85
C VAL A 124 13.81 10.47 11.42
N VAL A 125 12.78 11.24 11.74
CA VAL A 125 11.45 11.07 11.14
C VAL A 125 11.32 12.05 9.98
N ARG A 126 11.03 11.54 8.78
CA ARG A 126 10.96 12.32 7.55
C ARG A 126 9.54 12.37 7.02
N GLY A 127 9.03 13.58 6.80
CA GLY A 127 7.80 13.80 6.04
C GLY A 127 8.14 14.12 4.59
N THR A 128 7.64 13.33 3.65
CA THR A 128 7.77 13.53 2.21
C THR A 128 6.40 13.79 1.58
N HIS A 129 6.40 14.52 0.48
CA HIS A 129 5.22 14.77 -0.35
C HIS A 129 5.51 14.22 -1.74
N GLU A 130 4.77 13.19 -2.13
CA GLU A 130 4.88 12.55 -3.44
C GLU A 130 3.71 13.02 -4.31
N VAL A 131 4.02 13.64 -5.45
CA VAL A 131 3.03 14.05 -6.45
C VAL A 131 3.13 13.11 -7.63
N SER A 132 2.17 12.19 -7.77
CA SER A 132 2.11 11.29 -8.92
C SER A 132 1.11 11.82 -9.95
N GLN A 133 1.60 12.16 -11.15
CA GLN A 133 0.73 12.49 -12.28
C GLN A 133 0.22 11.19 -12.92
N LYS A 134 -1.08 10.92 -12.87
CA LYS A 134 -1.67 9.83 -13.65
C LYS A 134 -1.85 10.28 -15.11
N ARG A 135 -1.78 9.31 -16.03
CA ARG A 135 -1.99 9.48 -17.49
C ARG A 135 -3.27 10.24 -17.89
N SER A 136 -4.22 10.47 -16.98
CA SER A 136 -5.49 11.14 -17.24
C SER A 136 -5.59 12.57 -16.68
N ASN A 137 -4.48 13.30 -16.54
CA ASN A 137 -4.46 14.68 -16.02
C ASN A 137 -4.94 14.83 -14.56
N SER A 138 -5.03 13.73 -13.81
CA SER A 138 -5.29 13.76 -12.37
C SER A 138 -3.98 13.71 -11.60
N THR A 139 -3.77 14.72 -10.78
CA THR A 139 -2.68 14.80 -9.82
C THR A 139 -3.12 14.07 -8.57
N VAL A 140 -2.37 13.05 -8.15
CA VAL A 140 -2.56 12.41 -6.85
C VAL A 140 -1.45 12.91 -5.93
N GLU A 141 -1.82 13.72 -4.96
CA GLU A 141 -0.96 14.16 -3.87
C GLU A 141 -0.97 13.09 -2.78
N THR A 142 0.21 12.60 -2.39
CA THR A 142 0.36 11.61 -1.32
C THR A 142 1.38 12.13 -0.32
N TYR A 143 0.99 12.23 0.95
CA TYR A 143 1.93 12.56 2.02
C TYR A 143 2.39 11.27 2.68
N ARG A 144 3.68 11.19 2.98
CA ARG A 144 4.30 10.00 3.51
C ARG A 144 5.20 10.35 4.68
N LEU A 145 5.09 9.58 5.76
CA LEU A 145 5.95 9.66 6.93
C LEU A 145 6.81 8.41 6.96
N ASP A 146 8.12 8.60 6.86
CA ASP A 146 9.12 7.53 6.94
C ASP A 146 9.99 7.71 8.18
N VAL A 147 10.30 6.60 8.85
CA VAL A 147 11.28 6.57 9.95
C VAL A 147 12.60 6.07 9.36
N VAL A 148 13.63 6.89 9.41
CA VAL A 148 14.95 6.60 8.87
C VAL A 148 15.83 6.01 9.96
N LEU A 149 16.47 4.87 9.67
CA LEU A 149 17.35 4.15 10.57
C LEU A 149 18.83 4.48 10.28
N LYS A 150 19.67 4.43 11.33
CA LYS A 150 21.13 4.53 11.27
C LYS A 150 21.69 3.19 10.80
N GLY A 151 22.49 3.19 9.73
CA GLY A 151 23.21 2.00 9.25
C GLY A 151 23.22 1.83 7.72
N ASP A 152 23.98 0.84 7.26
CA ASP A 152 24.19 0.55 5.83
C ASP A 152 23.10 -0.32 5.18
N GLY A 153 22.09 -0.76 5.94
CA GLY A 153 21.00 -1.65 5.51
C GLY A 153 19.74 -0.92 4.99
N VAL A 154 18.55 -1.52 5.16
CA VAL A 154 17.25 -0.88 4.83
C VAL A 154 17.12 0.40 5.66
N LYS A 155 17.29 1.55 5.01
CA LYS A 155 17.51 2.84 5.67
C LYS A 155 16.23 3.51 6.16
N GLU A 156 15.07 2.98 5.79
CA GLU A 156 13.78 3.60 6.10
C GLU A 156 12.65 2.57 6.11
N PHE A 157 11.65 2.80 6.96
CA PHE A 157 10.37 2.11 6.87
C PHE A 157 9.22 3.12 6.92
N LEU A 158 8.14 2.77 6.23
CA LEU A 158 6.93 3.58 6.16
C LEU A 158 6.21 3.56 7.51
N ALA A 159 6.08 4.74 8.14
CA ALA A 159 5.34 4.92 9.38
C ALA A 159 3.84 5.19 9.15
N ALA A 160 3.51 6.05 8.18
CA ALA A 160 2.13 6.44 7.84
C ALA A 160 2.01 7.13 6.47
N GLN A 161 0.82 7.14 5.88
CA GLN A 161 0.43 7.95 4.73
C GLN A 161 -0.76 8.86 5.09
N PRO A 162 -0.52 10.04 5.66
CA PRO A 162 -1.58 10.99 6.03
C PRO A 162 -2.26 11.59 4.81
N ASP A 163 -3.57 11.83 4.93
CA ASP A 163 -4.37 12.41 3.84
C ASP A 163 -4.07 13.91 3.59
N THR A 164 -3.52 14.62 4.59
CA THR A 164 -3.23 16.06 4.50
C THR A 164 -1.86 16.40 5.05
N ARG A 165 -1.31 17.54 4.59
CA ARG A 165 -0.03 18.06 5.05
C ARG A 165 -0.04 18.38 6.54
N GLU A 166 -1.11 18.99 7.04
CA GLU A 166 -1.23 19.36 8.46
C GLU A 166 -1.17 18.12 9.33
N ARG A 167 -1.88 17.06 8.95
CA ARG A 167 -1.84 15.78 9.66
C ARG A 167 -0.47 15.12 9.57
N ALA A 168 0.22 15.23 8.44
CA ALA A 168 1.58 14.73 8.31
C ALA A 168 2.57 15.47 9.21
N GLN A 169 2.44 16.78 9.32
CA GLN A 169 3.27 17.59 10.22
C GLN A 169 2.96 17.29 11.69
N GLU A 170 1.68 17.27 12.09
CA GLU A 170 1.26 16.96 13.46
C GLU A 170 1.73 15.58 13.89
N LEU A 171 1.47 14.55 13.07
CA LEU A 171 1.86 13.18 13.37
C LEU A 171 3.38 12.99 13.30
N GLY A 172 4.06 13.63 12.35
CA GLY A 172 5.51 13.59 12.21
C GLY A 172 6.24 14.24 13.40
N GLN A 173 5.77 15.40 13.87
CA GLN A 173 6.29 16.07 15.06
C GLN A 173 6.04 15.24 16.32
N LEU A 174 4.83 14.67 16.48
CA LEU A 174 4.49 13.80 17.61
C LEU A 174 5.38 12.56 17.63
N LEU A 175 5.56 11.91 16.48
CA LEU A 175 6.40 10.72 16.34
C LEU A 175 7.87 11.03 16.66
N ALA A 176 8.40 12.13 16.11
CA ALA A 176 9.76 12.60 16.37
C ALA A 176 9.98 12.92 17.87
N ALA A 177 9.02 13.59 18.50
CA ALA A 177 9.06 13.90 19.93
C ALA A 177 9.08 12.64 20.81
N LYS A 178 8.29 11.61 20.45
CA LYS A 178 8.29 10.31 21.16
C LYS A 178 9.58 9.52 20.99
N LEU A 179 10.22 9.64 19.84
CA LEU A 179 11.47 8.96 19.51
C LEU A 179 12.72 9.72 19.97
N GLY A 180 12.59 10.98 20.37
CA GLY A 180 13.72 11.83 20.75
C GLY A 180 14.64 12.18 19.57
N VAL A 181 14.13 12.16 18.34
CA VAL A 181 14.87 12.45 17.10
C VAL A 181 14.33 13.68 16.40
N PRO A 182 15.08 14.35 15.52
CA PRO A 182 14.57 15.48 14.76
C PRO A 182 13.44 15.04 13.79
N PHE A 183 12.49 15.94 13.55
CA PHE A 183 11.55 15.85 12.44
C PHE A 183 12.10 16.64 11.24
N GLN A 184 12.25 15.97 10.10
CA GLN A 184 12.61 16.62 8.83
C GLN A 184 11.37 16.76 7.95
N ASP A 185 10.85 17.99 7.87
CA ASP A 185 9.77 18.31 6.96
C ASP A 185 10.30 18.60 5.56
N LEU A 186 10.28 17.58 4.69
CA LEU A 186 10.57 17.73 3.27
C LEU A 186 9.29 17.94 2.44
N THR A 187 8.11 18.07 3.06
CA THR A 187 6.87 18.41 2.33
C THR A 187 6.91 19.84 1.77
N SER A 188 7.77 20.71 2.34
CA SER A 188 7.95 22.09 1.92
C SER A 188 8.95 22.27 0.77
N LYS A 189 9.79 21.27 0.48
CA LYS A 189 10.65 21.30 -0.72
C LYS A 189 9.73 21.15 -1.92
N ARG A 190 9.36 22.29 -2.48
CA ARG A 190 8.90 22.47 -3.85
C ARG A 190 9.80 21.64 -4.77
N ASP A 191 9.36 20.44 -5.14
CA ASP A 191 9.35 20.09 -6.55
C ASP A 191 8.14 20.84 -7.11
N SER A 192 8.31 22.15 -7.28
CA SER A 192 7.25 22.93 -7.90
C SER A 192 7.09 22.36 -9.30
N TYR A 193 5.85 22.14 -9.71
CA TYR A 193 5.52 21.75 -11.08
C TYR A 193 6.20 22.68 -12.13
N GLU A 194 6.52 23.92 -11.74
CA GLU A 194 7.32 24.87 -12.53
C GLU A 194 8.79 24.45 -12.72
N ASP A 195 9.42 23.78 -11.75
CA ASP A 195 10.81 23.31 -11.89
C ASP A 195 10.90 22.12 -12.85
N ILE A 196 9.96 21.17 -12.78
CA ILE A 196 9.88 20.04 -13.74
C ILE A 196 9.51 20.54 -15.15
N LEU A 197 8.64 21.54 -15.26
CA LEU A 197 8.34 22.20 -16.54
C LEU A 197 9.53 22.97 -17.07
N ARG A 198 10.28 23.69 -16.24
CA ARG A 198 11.50 24.40 -16.65
C ARG A 198 12.61 23.46 -17.06
N GLU A 199 12.74 22.30 -16.43
CA GLU A 199 13.71 21.28 -16.82
C GLU A 199 13.35 20.66 -18.18
N ARG A 200 12.06 20.37 -18.43
CA ARG A 200 11.58 19.94 -19.75
C ARG A 200 11.72 21.03 -20.82
N GLN A 201 11.32 22.27 -20.53
CA GLN A 201 11.45 23.39 -21.46
C GLN A 201 12.92 23.76 -21.71
N GLY A 202 13.79 23.57 -20.72
CA GLY A 202 15.24 23.72 -20.86
C GLY A 202 15.85 22.64 -21.75
N MET A 203 15.45 21.38 -21.59
CA MET A 203 15.87 20.27 -22.46
C MET A 203 15.38 20.45 -23.92
N ASP A 204 14.17 20.97 -24.12
CA ASP A 204 13.63 21.24 -25.46
C ASP A 204 14.26 22.49 -26.14
N ALA A 205 14.83 23.40 -25.34
CA ALA A 205 15.57 24.56 -25.84
C ALA A 205 17.04 24.21 -26.16
N GLU A 206 17.67 23.37 -25.34
CA GLU A 206 19.05 22.90 -25.55
C GLU A 206 19.15 21.90 -26.71
N GLY A 207 18.10 21.11 -26.96
CA GLY A 207 17.98 20.29 -28.16
C GLY A 207 17.89 21.12 -29.45
N ARG A 208 17.06 22.17 -29.46
CA ARG A 208 16.94 23.07 -30.62
C ARG A 208 18.21 23.87 -30.92
N TYR A 209 18.94 24.30 -29.90
CA TYR A 209 20.19 25.03 -30.10
C TYR A 209 21.29 24.14 -30.71
N LYS A 210 21.33 22.85 -30.37
CA LYS A 210 22.29 21.91 -30.98
C LYS A 210 21.96 21.56 -32.42
N ASP A 211 20.68 21.49 -32.76
CA ASP A 211 20.24 21.21 -34.13
C ASP A 211 20.48 22.43 -35.05
N GLU A 212 20.25 23.65 -34.58
CA GLU A 212 20.54 24.87 -35.36
C GLU A 212 22.05 25.09 -35.61
N VAL A 213 22.89 24.82 -34.61
CA VAL A 213 24.37 24.95 -34.76
C VAL A 213 24.95 23.83 -35.63
N ALA A 214 24.36 22.64 -35.63
CA ALA A 214 24.80 21.52 -36.48
C ALA A 214 24.45 21.71 -37.97
N ASP A 215 23.43 22.51 -38.28
CA ASP A 215 23.05 22.85 -39.66
C ASP A 215 23.89 24.03 -40.22
N GLU A 216 24.36 24.96 -39.39
CA GLU A 216 25.29 26.03 -39.81
C GLU A 216 26.71 25.52 -40.10
N GLU A 217 27.19 24.47 -39.41
CA GLU A 217 28.53 23.90 -39.62
C GLU A 217 28.67 23.06 -40.90
N LYS A 218 27.56 22.83 -41.62
CA LYS A 218 27.51 22.05 -42.87
C LYS A 218 27.25 22.88 -44.12
N SER A 219 27.12 24.21 -44.01
CA SER A 219 26.97 25.11 -45.17
C SER A 219 28.25 25.89 -45.48
#